data_AF-A0A7C7G689-F1
#
_entry.id   AF-A0A7C7G689-F1
#
_cell.length_a   1.000
_cell.length_b   1.000
_cell.length_c   1.000
_cell.angle_alpha   90.00
_cell.angle_beta   90.00
_cell.angle_gamma   90.00
#
_symmetry.space_group_name_H-M   'P 1'
#
loop_
_entity.id
_entity.type
_entity.pdbx_description
1 polymer ?
#
loop_
_entity_poly.entity_id
_entity_poly.type
_entity_poly.pdbx_seq_one_letter_code
_entity_poly.pdbx_strand_id
1 'polypeptide(L)'
;MTKREIAQLLWTEETNNRGFYESARFIALSDFINREFPNVINLRDEIAGDRYAPPKIMTTVIKKVNKVVFKEFDIEKISVADRKCLERLLTYLCAPRFVQVINAYPTKQNRELLESEYIRSTWDKPDLTADELNLYINVCMDYINLKEIEQQKQKLNLMFDDTEGQHDLTMRLTEMLKTKSEEYNQCTNRIDKMIAKLNGERAKRISHQQQRNATVLSLVQLFQEEDERKLMIKMAEMQKTLVKKEADQLEEMVDWKSRVLGINKREVI
;
A
#
# COMPACT_ATOMS: atom_id res chain seq x y z
N MET A 1 26.95 -12.58 15.70
CA MET A 1 26.79 -13.87 15.01
C MET A 1 25.35 -13.92 14.50
N THR A 2 25.11 -14.26 13.23
CA THR A 2 23.76 -14.40 12.65
C THR A 2 23.20 -15.83 12.83
N LYS A 3 21.86 -16.02 12.77
CA LYS A 3 21.22 -17.37 12.90
C LYS A 3 21.79 -18.32 11.83
N ARG A 4 22.15 -17.74 10.68
CA ARG A 4 22.79 -18.42 9.57
C ARG A 4 24.25 -18.78 9.86
N GLU A 5 25.03 -17.90 10.47
CA GLU A 5 26.40 -18.21 10.90
C GLU A 5 26.41 -19.31 11.96
N ILE A 6 25.48 -19.29 12.92
CA ILE A 6 25.31 -20.38 13.90
C ILE A 6 24.96 -21.68 13.15
N ALA A 7 24.01 -21.62 12.21
CA ALA A 7 23.62 -22.79 11.43
C ALA A 7 24.76 -23.31 10.52
N GLN A 8 25.61 -22.42 9.99
CA GLN A 8 26.80 -22.77 9.20
C GLN A 8 27.90 -23.41 10.06
N LEU A 9 28.00 -23.04 11.34
CA LEU A 9 28.91 -23.68 12.29
C LEU A 9 28.39 -25.06 12.74
N LEU A 10 27.07 -25.20 12.92
CA LEU A 10 26.44 -26.44 13.36
C LEU A 10 26.28 -27.46 12.21
N TRP A 11 26.01 -26.99 10.99
CA TRP A 11 25.68 -27.80 9.82
C TRP A 11 26.42 -27.31 8.56
N THR A 12 27.74 -27.46 8.57
CA THR A 12 28.65 -27.03 7.50
C THR A 12 28.34 -27.67 6.14
N GLU A 13 27.95 -28.95 6.10
CA GLU A 13 27.68 -29.66 4.83
C GLU A 13 26.25 -29.39 4.30
N GLU A 14 25.27 -29.28 5.20
CA GLU A 14 23.85 -29.16 4.82
C GLU A 14 23.45 -27.73 4.45
N THR A 15 24.17 -26.71 4.95
CA THR A 15 23.91 -25.29 4.64
C THR A 15 24.19 -24.92 3.19
N ASN A 16 24.91 -25.76 2.44
CA ASN A 16 25.14 -25.61 1.01
C ASN A 16 23.95 -26.09 0.15
N ASN A 17 22.99 -26.82 0.74
CA ASN A 17 21.80 -27.26 0.02
C ASN A 17 20.80 -26.10 -0.16
N ARG A 18 20.31 -25.93 -1.39
CA ARG A 18 19.22 -24.99 -1.69
C ARG A 18 17.97 -25.42 -0.90
N GLY A 19 17.49 -24.57 0.00
CA GLY A 19 16.31 -24.83 0.85
C GLY A 19 16.62 -25.16 2.32
N PHE A 20 17.90 -25.24 2.72
CA PHE A 20 18.26 -25.52 4.12
C PHE A 20 17.66 -24.50 5.11
N TYR A 21 17.67 -23.21 4.75
CA TYR A 21 17.13 -22.12 5.57
C TYR A 21 15.59 -22.09 5.63
N GLU A 22 14.91 -22.98 4.89
CA GLU A 22 13.46 -23.20 4.94
C GLU A 22 13.11 -24.56 5.57
N SER A 23 14.13 -25.32 6.00
CA SER A 23 13.95 -26.64 6.61
C SER A 23 13.42 -26.54 8.04
N ALA A 24 12.70 -27.58 8.47
CA ALA A 24 12.21 -27.71 9.84
C ALA A 24 13.33 -27.61 10.90
N ARG A 25 14.58 -27.99 10.55
CA ARG A 25 15.74 -27.89 11.43
C ARG A 25 16.18 -26.45 11.69
N PHE A 26 16.22 -25.63 10.64
CA PHE A 26 16.54 -24.21 10.78
C PHE A 26 15.46 -23.45 11.56
N ILE A 27 14.19 -23.82 11.35
CA ILE A 27 13.05 -23.28 12.11
C ILE A 27 13.18 -23.65 13.60
N ALA A 28 13.41 -24.92 13.92
CA ALA A 28 13.60 -25.37 15.31
C ALA A 28 14.80 -24.69 16.00
N LEU A 29 15.91 -24.47 15.28
CA LEU A 29 17.05 -23.70 15.79
C LEU A 29 16.63 -22.25 16.07
N SER A 30 15.92 -21.61 15.15
CA SER A 30 15.45 -20.24 15.31
C SER A 30 14.52 -20.11 16.52
N ASP A 31 13.60 -21.06 16.70
CA ASP A 31 12.67 -21.08 17.84
C ASP A 31 13.37 -21.29 19.17
N PHE A 32 14.35 -22.21 19.23
CA PHE A 32 15.17 -22.43 20.42
C PHE A 32 15.94 -21.18 20.82
N ILE A 33 16.59 -20.52 19.85
CA ILE A 33 17.37 -19.31 20.14
C ILE A 33 16.46 -18.16 20.58
N ASN A 34 15.29 -18.01 19.94
CA ASN A 34 14.33 -16.99 20.33
C ASN A 34 13.78 -17.22 21.75
N ARG A 35 13.65 -18.48 22.19
CA ARG A 35 13.14 -18.83 23.52
C ARG A 35 14.19 -18.61 24.62
N GLU A 36 15.41 -19.07 24.40
CA GLU A 36 16.45 -19.08 25.43
C GLU A 36 17.28 -17.77 25.47
N PHE A 37 17.31 -17.00 24.38
CA PHE A 37 18.09 -15.76 24.27
C PHE A 37 17.25 -14.55 23.80
N PRO A 38 16.21 -14.14 24.54
CA PRO A 38 15.32 -13.03 24.15
C PRO A 38 16.05 -11.67 24.06
N ASN A 39 17.15 -11.49 24.79
CA ASN A 39 17.92 -10.24 24.83
C ASN A 39 19.01 -10.14 23.75
N VAL A 40 19.25 -11.20 22.96
CA VAL A 40 20.14 -11.15 21.77
C VAL A 40 19.32 -10.62 20.60
N ILE A 41 18.95 -9.34 20.70
CA ILE A 41 18.37 -8.57 19.63
C ILE A 41 19.36 -8.59 18.45
N ASN A 42 18.97 -9.22 17.34
CA ASN A 42 19.69 -9.36 16.06
C ASN A 42 20.44 -10.67 15.79
N LEU A 43 19.82 -11.81 16.00
CA LEU A 43 19.96 -12.84 14.97
C LEU A 43 18.96 -12.53 13.86
N ARG A 44 19.31 -11.54 13.01
CA ARG A 44 18.53 -11.03 11.85
C ARG A 44 17.50 -12.05 11.37
N ASP A 45 16.27 -11.87 11.84
CA ASP A 45 15.13 -12.59 11.31
C ASP A 45 14.91 -12.18 9.85
N GLU A 46 14.49 -13.17 9.07
CA GLU A 46 13.89 -13.07 7.74
C GLU A 46 14.83 -13.00 6.52
N ILE A 47 15.06 -14.20 5.97
CA ILE A 47 15.12 -14.50 4.52
C ILE A 47 15.86 -13.43 3.69
N ALA A 48 17.17 -13.60 3.53
CA ALA A 48 17.99 -12.85 2.57
C ALA A 48 17.65 -13.12 1.07
N GLY A 49 16.37 -13.29 0.75
CA GLY A 49 15.87 -13.61 -0.59
C GLY A 49 14.51 -13.03 -0.92
N ASP A 50 13.69 -12.66 0.07
CA ASP A 50 12.37 -12.11 -0.21
C ASP A 50 12.52 -10.62 -0.53
N ARG A 51 12.68 -10.27 -1.81
CA ARG A 51 12.76 -8.88 -2.28
C ARG A 51 11.35 -8.34 -2.48
N TYR A 52 11.18 -7.04 -2.26
CA TYR A 52 9.95 -6.34 -2.58
C TYR A 52 9.60 -6.53 -4.07
N ALA A 53 8.43 -7.12 -4.30
CA ALA A 53 7.83 -7.24 -5.61
C ALA A 53 6.73 -6.18 -5.75
N PRO A 54 6.88 -5.22 -6.68
CA PRO A 54 5.87 -4.19 -6.87
C PRO A 54 4.55 -4.79 -7.38
N PRO A 55 3.39 -4.28 -6.96
CA PRO A 55 2.10 -4.77 -7.41
C PRO A 55 1.91 -4.47 -8.90
N LYS A 56 1.58 -5.52 -9.68
CA LYS A 56 1.32 -5.40 -11.12
C LYS A 56 -0.16 -5.29 -11.47
N ILE A 57 -1.04 -5.59 -10.50
CA ILE A 57 -2.48 -5.73 -10.72
C ILE A 57 -3.21 -4.79 -9.76
N MET A 58 -4.25 -4.13 -10.28
CA MET A 58 -5.10 -3.20 -9.53
C MET A 58 -5.67 -3.80 -8.24
N THR A 59 -6.12 -5.06 -8.29
CA THR A 59 -6.69 -5.76 -7.14
C THR A 59 -5.70 -5.89 -5.99
N THR A 60 -4.41 -6.06 -6.27
CA THR A 60 -3.36 -6.08 -5.25
C THR A 60 -3.14 -4.72 -4.63
N VAL A 61 -3.17 -3.65 -5.43
CA VAL A 61 -3.06 -2.27 -4.95
C VAL A 61 -4.23 -1.91 -4.04
N ILE A 62 -5.46 -2.25 -4.44
CA ILE A 62 -6.67 -2.03 -3.63
C ILE A 62 -6.56 -2.70 -2.27
N LYS A 63 -6.13 -3.98 -2.22
CA LYS A 63 -5.91 -4.69 -0.95
C LYS A 63 -4.88 -3.99 -0.05
N LYS A 64 -3.79 -3.50 -0.63
CA LYS A 64 -2.75 -2.75 0.09
C LYS A 64 -3.28 -1.41 0.61
N VAL A 65 -4.04 -0.68 -0.21
CA VAL A 65 -4.66 0.59 0.17
C VAL A 65 -5.68 0.38 1.29
N ASN A 66 -6.58 -0.61 1.18
CA ASN A 66 -7.58 -0.90 2.22
C ASN A 66 -6.94 -1.31 3.55
N LYS A 67 -5.73 -1.89 3.55
CA LYS A 67 -5.00 -2.22 4.79
C LYS A 67 -4.49 -0.97 5.52
N VAL A 68 -4.18 0.09 4.77
CA VAL A 68 -3.44 1.26 5.27
C VAL A 68 -4.33 2.49 5.42
N VAL A 69 -5.32 2.61 4.55
CA VAL A 69 -6.25 3.74 4.47
C VAL A 69 -7.57 3.31 5.08
N PHE A 70 -8.14 4.15 5.94
CA PHE A 70 -9.44 3.94 6.58
C PHE A 70 -10.64 4.05 5.60
N LYS A 71 -10.40 3.93 4.30
CA LYS A 71 -11.41 3.98 3.23
C LYS A 71 -11.38 2.64 2.52
N GLU A 72 -12.43 1.86 2.70
CA GLU A 72 -12.57 0.57 2.03
C GLU A 72 -13.07 0.79 0.60
N PHE A 73 -12.26 0.37 -0.37
CA PHE A 73 -12.65 0.31 -1.77
C PHE A 73 -13.20 -1.06 -2.10
N ASP A 74 -14.43 -1.10 -2.60
CA ASP A 74 -15.03 -2.27 -3.23
C ASP A 74 -14.63 -2.28 -4.71
N ILE A 75 -14.10 -3.41 -5.19
CA ILE A 75 -13.54 -3.59 -6.55
C ILE A 75 -14.58 -3.25 -7.63
N GLU A 76 -15.86 -3.51 -7.37
CA GLU A 76 -16.96 -3.30 -8.32
C GLU A 76 -17.53 -1.88 -8.29
N LYS A 77 -17.31 -1.13 -7.21
CA LYS A 77 -17.95 0.17 -6.94
C LYS A 77 -16.94 1.30 -6.71
N ILE A 78 -15.83 1.29 -7.45
CA ILE A 78 -14.83 2.36 -7.36
C ILE A 78 -15.26 3.56 -8.23
N SER A 79 -15.26 4.75 -7.64
CA SER A 79 -15.44 6.01 -8.37
C SER A 79 -14.36 6.18 -9.45
N VAL A 80 -14.71 6.79 -10.60
CA VAL A 80 -13.76 7.05 -11.70
C VAL A 80 -12.53 7.83 -11.22
N ALA A 81 -12.73 8.80 -10.32
CA ALA A 81 -11.64 9.59 -9.74
C ALA A 81 -10.71 8.73 -8.87
N ASP A 82 -11.28 7.94 -7.96
CA ASP A 82 -10.52 7.03 -7.10
C ASP A 82 -9.78 5.96 -7.91
N ARG A 83 -10.39 5.45 -8.99
CA ARG A 83 -9.76 4.51 -9.92
C ARG A 83 -8.52 5.10 -10.57
N LYS A 84 -8.59 6.34 -11.07
CA LYS A 84 -7.44 7.05 -11.64
C LYS A 84 -6.31 7.24 -10.63
N CYS A 85 -6.66 7.53 -9.38
CA CYS A 85 -5.70 7.63 -8.28
C CYS A 85 -4.99 6.29 -8.02
N LEU A 86 -5.73 5.18 -7.96
CA LEU A 86 -5.18 3.84 -7.78
C LEU A 86 -4.31 3.38 -8.97
N GLU A 87 -4.67 3.74 -10.21
CA GLU A 87 -3.86 3.46 -11.42
C GLU A 87 -2.52 4.20 -11.38
N ARG A 88 -2.53 5.44 -10.90
CA ARG A 88 -1.31 6.24 -10.69
C ARG A 88 -0.47 5.66 -9.56
N LEU A 89 -1.07 5.29 -8.44
CA LEU A 89 -0.38 4.63 -7.33
C LEU A 89 0.32 3.34 -7.76
N LEU A 90 -0.32 2.53 -8.61
CA LEU A 90 0.30 1.33 -9.19
C LEU A 90 1.63 1.66 -9.89
N THR A 91 1.64 2.76 -10.66
CA THR A 91 2.85 3.24 -11.34
C THR A 91 3.89 3.75 -10.33
N TYR A 92 3.46 4.46 -9.28
CA TYR A 92 4.35 5.01 -8.25
C TYR A 92 5.07 3.92 -7.45
N LEU A 93 4.37 2.83 -7.11
CA LEU A 93 4.96 1.68 -6.40
C LEU A 93 5.93 0.87 -7.28
N CYS A 94 5.79 0.97 -8.60
CA CYS A 94 6.73 0.38 -9.55
C CYS A 94 7.96 1.27 -9.83
N ALA A 95 8.05 2.47 -9.25
CA ALA A 95 9.13 3.40 -9.54
C ALA A 95 10.50 2.80 -9.18
N PRO A 96 11.52 2.86 -10.07
CA PRO A 96 12.81 2.20 -9.84
C PRO A 96 13.49 2.61 -8.52
N ARG A 97 13.45 3.90 -8.20
CA ARG A 97 14.02 4.41 -6.94
C ARG A 97 13.28 3.87 -5.72
N PHE A 98 11.95 3.84 -5.75
CA PHE A 98 11.16 3.29 -4.64
C PHE A 98 11.52 1.81 -4.40
N VAL A 99 11.58 1.01 -5.47
CA VAL A 99 11.96 -0.41 -5.41
C VAL A 99 13.38 -0.60 -4.89
N GLN A 100 14.33 0.27 -5.24
CA GLN A 100 15.69 0.23 -4.70
C GLN A 100 15.73 0.55 -3.21
N VAL A 101 15.05 1.62 -2.79
CA VAL A 101 15.04 2.07 -1.38
C VAL A 101 14.36 1.05 -0.48
N ILE A 102 13.19 0.53 -0.86
CA ILE A 102 12.49 -0.47 -0.04
C ILE A 102 13.31 -1.76 0.08
N ASN A 103 14.03 -2.17 -0.95
CA ASN A 103 14.89 -3.36 -0.90
C ASN A 103 16.21 -3.15 -0.16
N ALA A 104 16.60 -1.90 0.13
CA ALA A 104 17.77 -1.61 0.94
C ALA A 104 17.53 -1.91 2.43
N TYR A 105 16.27 -1.90 2.89
CA TYR A 105 15.95 -2.22 4.28
C TYR A 105 16.02 -3.74 4.53
N PRO A 106 16.74 -4.18 5.58
CA PRO A 106 16.95 -5.60 5.84
C PRO A 106 15.71 -6.29 6.43
N THR A 107 14.92 -5.59 7.25
CA THR A 107 13.78 -6.18 7.96
C THR A 107 12.50 -6.03 7.16
N LYS A 108 11.66 -7.08 7.10
CA LYS A 108 10.34 -6.99 6.46
C LYS A 108 9.46 -5.94 7.11
N GLN A 109 9.53 -5.81 8.43
CA GLN A 109 8.76 -4.81 9.17
C GLN A 109 9.04 -3.38 8.70
N ASN A 110 10.30 -3.01 8.46
CA ASN A 110 10.64 -1.66 7.96
C ASN A 110 10.22 -1.48 6.50
N ARG A 111 10.26 -2.55 5.70
CA ARG A 111 9.77 -2.52 4.31
C ARG A 111 8.26 -2.33 4.23
N GLU A 112 7.50 -3.06 5.04
CA GLU A 112 6.06 -2.91 5.14
C GLU A 112 5.66 -1.53 5.67
N LEU A 113 6.41 -0.99 6.64
CA LEU A 113 6.20 0.36 7.14
C LEU A 113 6.47 1.41 6.06
N LEU A 114 7.59 1.29 5.32
CA LEU A 114 7.90 2.19 4.20
C LEU A 114 6.78 2.21 3.17
N GLU A 115 6.33 1.03 2.75
CA GLU A 115 5.28 0.90 1.75
C GLU A 115 3.97 1.51 2.24
N SER A 116 3.62 1.26 3.51
CA SER A 116 2.39 1.78 4.10
C SER A 116 2.41 3.32 4.17
N GLU A 117 3.48 3.91 4.69
CA GLU A 117 3.60 5.38 4.77
C GLU A 117 3.62 6.03 3.39
N TYR A 118 4.27 5.39 2.42
CA TYR A 118 4.31 5.88 1.04
C TYR A 118 2.93 5.83 0.37
N ILE A 119 2.21 4.72 0.51
CA ILE A 119 0.83 4.59 0.03
C ILE A 119 -0.04 5.67 0.67
N ARG A 120 0.01 5.80 2.01
CA ARG A 120 -0.79 6.78 2.77
C ARG A 120 -0.56 8.22 2.28
N SER A 121 0.67 8.54 1.90
CA SER A 121 1.05 9.88 1.47
C SER A 121 0.72 10.18 0.00
N THR A 122 0.59 9.17 -0.85
CA THR A 122 0.53 9.35 -2.32
C THR A 122 -0.75 8.84 -2.98
N TRP A 123 -1.54 7.97 -2.33
CA TRP A 123 -2.67 7.29 -2.97
C TRP A 123 -3.74 8.23 -3.54
N ASP A 124 -3.98 9.36 -2.89
CA ASP A 124 -5.01 10.35 -3.22
C ASP A 124 -4.52 11.42 -4.23
N LYS A 125 -3.31 11.27 -4.78
CA LYS A 125 -2.62 12.30 -5.58
C LYS A 125 -2.22 11.76 -6.95
N PRO A 126 -3.10 11.83 -7.96
CA PRO A 126 -2.82 11.27 -9.29
C PRO A 126 -1.87 12.13 -10.15
N ASP A 127 -1.52 13.32 -9.68
CA ASP A 127 -0.82 14.39 -10.40
C ASP A 127 0.65 14.57 -9.97
N LEU A 128 1.20 13.65 -9.18
CA LEU A 128 2.56 13.77 -8.66
C LEU A 128 3.61 13.68 -9.76
N THR A 129 4.58 14.59 -9.73
CA THR A 129 5.77 14.56 -10.59
C THR A 129 6.83 13.62 -10.04
N ALA A 130 7.78 13.20 -10.90
CA ALA A 130 8.90 12.35 -10.47
C ALA A 130 9.69 12.95 -9.30
N ASP A 131 9.89 14.27 -9.28
CA ASP A 131 10.59 14.97 -8.20
C ASP A 131 9.79 14.98 -6.89
N GLU A 132 8.47 15.13 -6.95
CA GLU A 132 7.61 15.01 -5.75
C GLU A 132 7.61 13.60 -5.21
N LEU A 133 7.50 12.58 -6.08
CA LEU A 133 7.59 11.18 -5.67
C LEU A 133 8.92 10.91 -4.96
N ASN A 134 10.02 11.43 -5.51
CA ASN A 134 11.35 11.34 -4.90
C ASN A 134 11.43 11.99 -3.51
N LEU A 135 10.78 13.14 -3.33
CA LEU A 135 10.69 13.81 -2.03
C LEU A 135 9.81 13.03 -1.05
N TYR A 136 8.68 12.47 -1.48
CA TYR A 136 7.85 11.60 -0.65
C TYR A 136 8.62 10.34 -0.19
N ILE A 137 9.43 9.73 -1.07
CA ILE A 137 10.30 8.61 -0.68
C ILE A 137 11.23 9.02 0.47
N ASN A 138 11.87 10.18 0.37
CA ASN A 138 12.76 10.68 1.42
C ASN A 138 12.00 10.93 2.74
N VAL A 139 10.78 11.48 2.69
CA VAL A 139 9.95 11.67 3.88
C VAL A 139 9.65 10.31 4.53
N CYS A 140 9.29 9.29 3.74
CA CYS A 140 9.04 7.94 4.26
C CYS A 140 10.30 7.30 4.86
N MET A 141 11.48 7.53 4.28
CA MET A 141 12.75 7.07 4.87
C MET A 141 12.99 7.71 6.24
N ASP A 142 12.68 9.00 6.38
CA ASP A 142 12.85 9.72 7.65
C ASP A 142 11.89 9.24 8.74
N TYR A 143 10.66 8.86 8.39
CA TYR A 143 9.75 8.22 9.34
C TYR A 143 10.30 6.89 9.88
N ILE A 144 10.95 6.09 9.03
CA ILE A 144 11.61 4.85 9.48
C ILE A 144 12.80 5.15 10.38
N ASN A 145 13.63 6.11 10.00
CA ASN A 145 14.76 6.54 10.82
C ASN A 145 14.29 7.02 12.20
N LEU A 146 13.20 7.78 12.26
CA LEU A 146 12.61 8.25 13.51
C LEU A 146 12.18 7.07 14.40
N LYS A 147 11.52 6.06 13.83
CA LYS A 147 11.16 4.83 14.55
C LYS A 147 12.40 4.09 15.07
N GLU A 148 13.46 3.96 14.26
CA GLU A 148 14.70 3.29 14.66
C GLU A 148 15.42 4.03 15.80
N ILE A 149 15.47 5.36 15.73
CA ILE A 149 16.04 6.20 16.79
C ILE A 149 15.24 6.04 18.08
N GLU A 150 13.90 5.98 18.00
CA GLU A 150 13.04 5.76 19.16
C GLU A 150 13.29 4.40 19.80
N GLN A 151 13.43 3.34 19.00
CA GLN A 151 13.79 2.00 19.50
C GLN A 151 15.17 1.97 20.17
N GLN A 152 16.16 2.65 19.57
CA GLN A 152 17.50 2.78 20.16
C GLN A 152 17.47 3.54 21.48
N LYS A 153 16.67 4.60 21.57
CA LYS A 153 16.48 5.40 22.79
C LYS A 153 15.83 4.58 23.90
N GLN A 154 14.80 3.80 23.59
CA GLN A 154 14.16 2.89 24.56
C GLN A 154 15.16 1.86 25.11
N LYS A 155 15.97 1.25 24.23
CA LYS A 155 17.01 0.30 24.65
C LYS A 155 18.07 0.96 25.54
N LEU A 156 18.44 2.20 25.22
CA LEU A 156 19.43 2.96 25.99
C LEU A 156 18.91 3.32 27.39
N ASN A 157 17.62 3.67 27.50
CA ASN A 157 16.99 3.91 28.80
C ASN A 157 17.00 2.65 29.68
N LEU A 158 16.68 1.48 29.12
CA LEU A 158 16.75 0.22 29.87
C LEU A 158 18.17 -0.06 30.38
N MET A 159 19.18 0.14 29.53
CA MET A 159 20.59 0.00 29.94
C MET A 159 20.99 1.02 31.01
N PHE A 160 20.42 2.22 30.98
CA PHE A 160 20.66 3.24 31.98
C PHE A 160 20.14 2.81 33.35
N ASP A 161 18.90 2.33 33.41
CA ASP A 161 18.25 1.83 34.63
C ASP A 161 19.02 0.63 35.22
N ASP A 162 19.51 -0.29 34.37
CA ASP A 162 20.26 -1.48 34.79
C ASP A 162 21.68 -1.15 35.33
N THR A 163 22.20 0.04 35.02
CA THR A 163 23.60 0.44 35.30
C THR A 163 23.72 1.42 36.46
N GLU A 164 22.63 1.71 37.17
CA GLU A 164 22.62 2.62 38.31
C GLU A 164 23.69 2.21 39.36
N GLY A 165 24.74 3.04 39.49
CA GLY A 165 25.87 2.81 40.39
C GLY A 165 27.26 2.86 39.74
N GLN A 166 27.37 2.73 38.42
CA GLN A 166 28.63 2.87 37.67
C GLN A 166 28.76 4.26 37.02
N HIS A 167 29.28 5.24 37.76
CA HIS A 167 29.31 6.65 37.36
C HIS A 167 29.85 6.91 35.94
N ASP A 168 30.96 6.28 35.54
CA ASP A 168 31.55 6.45 34.19
C ASP A 168 30.63 5.91 33.08
N LEU A 169 29.97 4.77 33.31
CA LEU A 169 29.06 4.18 32.32
C LEU A 169 27.75 4.98 32.23
N THR A 170 27.22 5.46 33.35
CA THR A 170 26.07 6.38 33.41
C THR A 170 26.33 7.67 32.61
N MET A 171 27.52 8.26 32.74
CA MET A 171 27.89 9.47 31.99
C MET A 171 27.91 9.24 30.46
N ARG A 172 28.55 8.15 30.00
CA ARG A 172 28.58 7.80 28.57
C ARG A 172 27.20 7.51 28.00
N LEU A 173 26.34 6.81 28.74
CA LEU A 173 24.96 6.54 28.33
C LEU A 173 24.15 7.84 28.22
N THR A 174 24.36 8.79 29.14
CA THR A 174 23.72 10.11 29.09
C THR A 174 24.12 10.89 27.84
N GLU A 175 25.41 10.90 27.49
CA GLU A 175 25.89 11.54 26.26
C GLU A 175 25.29 10.90 25.01
N MET A 176 25.28 9.56 24.94
CA MET A 176 24.63 8.83 23.83
C MET A 176 23.14 9.16 23.70
N LEU A 177 22.42 9.29 24.83
CA LEU A 177 21.00 9.62 24.85
C LEU A 177 20.75 11.03 24.33
N LYS A 178 21.62 11.98 24.72
CA LYS A 178 21.59 13.34 24.21
C LYS A 178 21.79 13.37 22.70
N THR A 179 22.82 12.69 22.18
CA THR A 179 23.07 12.59 20.73
C THR A 179 21.87 11.99 19.99
N LYS A 180 21.28 10.91 20.50
CA LYS A 180 20.10 10.29 19.87
C LYS A 180 18.87 11.20 19.90
N SER A 181 18.71 11.98 20.97
CA SER A 181 17.64 12.99 21.06
C SER A 181 17.85 14.14 20.08
N GLU A 182 19.09 14.56 19.84
CA GLU A 182 19.43 15.56 18.81
C GLU A 182 19.18 15.02 17.40
N GLU A 183 19.60 13.78 17.09
CA GLU A 183 19.30 13.11 15.81
C GLU A 183 17.79 13.01 15.56
N TYR A 184 17.01 12.65 16.58
CA TYR A 184 15.55 12.60 16.52
C TYR A 184 14.97 13.97 16.12
N ASN A 185 15.36 15.03 16.82
CA ASN A 185 14.88 16.39 16.56
C ASN A 185 15.27 16.87 15.15
N GLN A 186 16.47 16.52 14.67
CA GLN A 186 16.89 16.85 13.32
C GLN A 186 16.02 16.14 12.26
N CYS A 187 15.71 14.86 12.46
CA CYS A 187 14.82 14.11 11.57
C CYS A 187 13.41 14.72 11.52
N THR A 188 12.82 15.01 12.69
CA THR A 188 11.49 15.65 12.77
C THR A 188 11.46 16.99 12.04
N ASN A 189 12.45 17.86 12.27
CA ASN A 189 12.55 19.14 11.58
C ASN A 189 12.72 18.99 10.06
N ARG A 190 13.43 17.95 9.60
CA ARG A 190 13.59 17.67 8.17
C ARG A 190 12.27 17.22 7.55
N ILE A 191 11.52 16.35 8.23
CA ILE A 191 10.19 15.90 7.83
C ILE A 191 9.25 17.12 7.67
N ASP A 192 9.16 17.97 8.70
CA ASP A 192 8.27 19.14 8.68
C ASP A 192 8.59 20.09 7.52
N LYS A 193 9.87 20.37 7.30
CA LYS A 193 10.33 21.22 6.19
C LYS A 193 9.99 20.61 4.82
N MET A 194 10.19 19.30 4.66
CA MET A 194 9.90 18.60 3.41
C MET A 194 8.41 18.55 3.13
N ILE A 195 7.58 18.28 4.14
CA ILE A 195 6.11 18.28 4.00
C ILE A 195 5.61 19.69 3.67
N ALA A 196 6.10 20.72 4.35
CA ALA A 196 5.75 22.10 4.06
C ALA A 196 6.12 22.49 2.61
N LYS A 197 7.31 22.07 2.15
CA LYS A 197 7.76 22.30 0.77
C LYS A 197 6.87 21.57 -0.24
N LEU A 198 6.59 20.28 -0.02
CA LEU A 198 5.74 19.46 -0.89
C LEU A 198 4.34 20.06 -1.04
N ASN A 199 3.70 20.41 0.08
CA ASN A 199 2.38 21.01 0.06
C ASN A 199 2.38 22.40 -0.59
N GLY A 200 3.41 23.21 -0.33
CA GLY A 200 3.53 24.54 -0.91
C GLY A 200 3.76 24.54 -2.43
N GLU A 201 4.72 23.75 -2.91
CA GLU A 201 5.03 23.65 -4.35
C GLU A 201 3.87 23.03 -5.13
N ARG A 202 3.27 21.96 -4.58
CA ARG A 202 2.10 21.33 -5.20
C ARG A 202 0.89 22.28 -5.23
N ALA A 203 0.58 22.98 -4.13
CA ALA A 203 -0.53 23.92 -4.09
C ALA A 203 -0.36 25.05 -5.12
N LYS A 204 0.85 25.60 -5.27
CA LYS A 204 1.15 26.61 -6.31
C LYS A 204 0.92 26.05 -7.72
N ARG A 205 1.39 24.83 -7.98
CA ARG A 205 1.23 24.19 -9.30
C ARG A 205 -0.24 23.92 -9.62
N ILE A 206 -0.97 23.34 -8.68
CA ILE A 206 -2.41 23.06 -8.83
C ILE A 206 -3.17 24.35 -9.04
N SER A 207 -2.86 25.41 -8.27
CA SER A 207 -3.49 26.72 -8.43
C SER A 207 -3.25 27.31 -9.83
N HIS A 208 -2.00 27.29 -10.33
CA HIS A 208 -1.68 27.75 -11.68
C HIS A 208 -2.33 26.89 -12.77
N GLN A 209 -2.44 25.59 -12.54
CA GLN A 209 -3.08 24.67 -13.48
C GLN A 209 -4.60 24.82 -13.47
N GLN A 210 -5.23 25.02 -12.31
CA GLN A 210 -6.65 25.35 -12.20
C GLN A 210 -6.95 26.69 -12.86
N GLN A 211 -6.13 27.72 -12.68
CA GLN A 211 -6.35 29.01 -13.36
C GLN A 211 -6.33 28.87 -14.89
N ARG A 212 -5.44 28.04 -15.44
CA ARG A 212 -5.34 27.80 -16.89
C ARG A 212 -6.44 26.87 -17.42
N ASN A 213 -6.80 25.87 -16.62
CA ASN A 213 -7.68 24.80 -17.07
C ASN A 213 -9.15 25.03 -16.68
N ALA A 214 -9.50 25.83 -15.68
CA ALA A 214 -10.88 25.99 -15.20
C ALA A 214 -11.85 26.39 -16.32
N THR A 215 -11.39 27.18 -17.29
CA THR A 215 -12.23 27.60 -18.43
C THR A 215 -12.45 26.47 -19.44
N VAL A 216 -11.43 25.65 -19.72
CA VAL A 216 -11.51 24.59 -20.76
C VAL A 216 -12.00 23.26 -20.17
N LEU A 217 -11.55 22.91 -18.97
CA LEU A 217 -11.88 21.66 -18.28
C LEU A 217 -13.33 21.68 -17.75
N SER A 218 -13.86 22.84 -17.35
CA SER A 218 -15.30 22.94 -17.04
C SER A 218 -16.15 22.71 -18.29
N LEU A 219 -15.77 23.31 -19.43
CA LEU A 219 -16.45 23.07 -20.71
C LEU A 219 -16.35 21.61 -21.15
N VAL A 220 -15.18 20.98 -21.04
CA VAL A 220 -14.99 19.58 -21.43
C VAL A 220 -15.69 18.62 -20.46
N GLN A 221 -15.71 18.88 -19.15
CA GLN A 221 -16.49 18.08 -18.20
C GLN A 221 -17.98 18.21 -18.48
N LEU A 222 -18.49 19.41 -18.74
CA LEU A 222 -19.88 19.61 -19.15
C LEU A 222 -20.21 18.80 -20.41
N PHE A 223 -19.30 18.78 -21.40
CA PHE A 223 -19.46 17.96 -22.61
C PHE A 223 -19.40 16.45 -22.32
N GLN A 224 -18.46 15.98 -21.50
CA GLN A 224 -18.34 14.56 -21.14
C GLN A 224 -19.55 14.08 -20.34
N GLU A 225 -20.03 14.87 -19.39
CA GLU A 225 -21.26 14.60 -18.64
C GLU A 225 -22.48 14.57 -19.57
N GLU A 226 -22.54 15.44 -20.58
CA GLU A 226 -23.60 15.42 -21.59
C GLU A 226 -23.57 14.15 -22.45
N ASP A 227 -22.40 13.71 -22.89
CA ASP A 227 -22.23 12.48 -23.67
C ASP A 227 -22.49 11.21 -22.84
N GLU A 228 -22.05 11.16 -21.58
CA GLU A 228 -22.36 10.09 -20.64
C GLU A 228 -23.87 10.02 -20.37
N ARG A 229 -24.52 11.17 -20.19
CA ARG A 229 -25.98 11.25 -20.05
C ARG A 229 -26.70 10.74 -21.30
N LYS A 230 -26.22 11.07 -22.51
CA LYS A 230 -26.78 10.54 -23.76
C LYS A 230 -26.61 9.03 -23.87
N LEU A 231 -25.45 8.49 -23.46
CA LEU A 231 -25.20 7.05 -23.44
C LEU A 231 -26.16 6.33 -22.48
N MET A 232 -26.36 6.89 -21.28
CA MET A 232 -27.29 6.36 -20.29
C MET A 232 -28.74 6.34 -20.79
N ILE A 233 -29.17 7.40 -21.49
CA ILE A 233 -30.50 7.46 -22.13
C ILE A 233 -30.64 6.37 -23.20
N LYS A 234 -29.63 6.19 -24.06
CA LYS A 234 -29.64 5.13 -25.09
C LYS A 234 -29.68 3.73 -24.49
N MET A 235 -28.97 3.49 -23.39
CA MET A 235 -29.02 2.21 -22.68
C MET A 235 -30.40 1.95 -22.09
N ALA A 236 -31.03 2.97 -21.50
CA ALA A 236 -32.40 2.88 -20.99
C ALA A 236 -33.43 2.63 -22.11
N GLU A 237 -33.27 3.28 -23.27
CA GLU A 237 -34.09 3.01 -24.46
C GLU A 237 -33.89 1.58 -24.97
N MET A 238 -32.64 1.10 -25.08
CA MET A 238 -32.35 -0.28 -25.48
C MET A 238 -32.99 -1.28 -24.52
N GLN A 239 -32.87 -1.08 -23.20
CA GLN A 239 -33.54 -1.91 -22.20
C GLN A 239 -35.06 -1.89 -22.37
N LYS A 240 -35.66 -0.71 -22.59
CA LYS A 240 -37.11 -0.59 -22.85
C LYS A 240 -37.54 -1.32 -24.12
N THR A 241 -36.73 -1.28 -25.18
CA THR A 241 -37.01 -2.04 -26.41
C THR A 241 -36.87 -3.55 -26.21
N LEU A 242 -35.93 -4.03 -25.40
CA LEU A 242 -35.80 -5.44 -25.06
C LEU A 242 -37.00 -5.92 -24.26
N VAL A 243 -37.39 -5.19 -23.21
CA VAL A 243 -38.59 -5.49 -22.41
C VAL A 243 -39.84 -5.48 -23.28
N LYS A 244 -39.96 -4.54 -24.22
CA LYS A 244 -41.08 -4.52 -25.16
C LYS A 244 -41.09 -5.75 -26.06
N LYS A 245 -39.94 -6.16 -26.62
CA LYS A 245 -39.85 -7.39 -27.44
C LYS A 245 -40.20 -8.65 -26.65
N GLU A 246 -39.75 -8.75 -25.39
CA GLU A 246 -40.13 -9.86 -24.52
C GLU A 246 -41.63 -9.84 -24.20
N ALA A 247 -42.22 -8.66 -23.97
CA ALA A 247 -43.67 -8.50 -23.78
C ALA A 247 -44.46 -8.90 -25.04
N ASP A 248 -44.02 -8.44 -26.22
CA ASP A 248 -44.62 -8.80 -27.51
C ASP A 248 -44.53 -10.32 -27.75
N GLN A 249 -43.41 -10.96 -27.41
CA GLN A 249 -43.26 -12.42 -27.48
C GLN A 249 -44.20 -13.17 -26.53
N LEU A 250 -44.42 -12.66 -25.32
CA LEU A 250 -45.38 -13.21 -24.37
C LEU A 250 -46.82 -13.03 -24.86
N GLU A 251 -47.14 -11.91 -25.51
CA GLU A 251 -48.44 -11.69 -26.14
C GLU A 251 -48.67 -12.63 -27.34
N GLU A 252 -47.64 -12.96 -28.11
CA GLU A 252 -47.74 -13.86 -29.27
C GLU A 252 -47.87 -15.35 -28.89
N MET A 253 -47.77 -15.73 -27.61
CA MET A 253 -47.94 -17.12 -27.18
C MET A 253 -49.38 -17.63 -27.36
N VAL A 254 -49.66 -18.17 -28.56
CA VAL A 254 -50.97 -18.72 -28.97
C VAL A 254 -51.38 -19.92 -28.13
N ASP A 255 -50.42 -20.78 -27.75
CA ASP A 255 -50.68 -22.00 -26.97
C ASP A 255 -51.18 -21.65 -25.56
N TRP A 256 -50.58 -20.64 -24.92
CA TRP A 256 -51.04 -20.12 -23.63
C TRP A 256 -52.44 -19.49 -23.73
N LYS A 257 -52.69 -18.68 -24.77
CA LYS A 257 -54.03 -18.12 -25.02
C LYS A 257 -55.08 -19.21 -25.21
N SER A 258 -54.76 -20.26 -25.97
CA SER A 258 -55.67 -21.39 -26.20
C SER A 258 -55.95 -22.19 -24.91
N ARG A 259 -54.94 -22.36 -24.05
CA ARG A 259 -55.04 -23.03 -22.75
C ARG A 259 -55.91 -22.24 -21.76
N VAL A 260 -55.77 -20.92 -21.72
CA VAL A 260 -56.52 -20.02 -20.82
C VAL A 260 -57.96 -19.82 -21.30
N LEU A 261 -58.19 -19.73 -22.61
CA LEU A 261 -59.53 -19.60 -23.19
C LEU A 261 -60.32 -20.92 -23.20
N GLY A 262 -59.70 -22.04 -22.80
CA GLY A 262 -60.35 -23.34 -22.68
C GLY A 262 -60.70 -24.02 -24.00
N ILE A 263 -60.22 -23.47 -25.13
CA ILE A 263 -60.56 -23.95 -26.47
C ILE A 263 -59.87 -25.28 -26.70
N ASN A 264 -60.63 -26.37 -26.68
CA ASN A 264 -60.10 -27.70 -26.93
C ASN A 264 -60.24 -28.06 -28.42
N LYS A 265 -59.37 -28.93 -28.95
CA LYS A 265 -59.36 -29.28 -30.40
C LYS A 265 -60.70 -29.84 -30.92
N ARG A 266 -61.58 -30.27 -30.00
CA ARG A 266 -62.93 -30.79 -30.25
C ARG A 266 -64.01 -29.71 -30.37
N GLU A 267 -63.71 -28.46 -30.02
CA GLU A 267 -64.65 -27.33 -30.10
C GLU A 267 -64.43 -26.50 -31.37
N VAL A 268 -63.29 -26.69 -32.06
CA VAL A 268 -62.90 -25.98 -33.28
C VAL A 268 -63.14 -26.82 -34.55
N ILE A 269 -63.30 -28.14 -34.41
CA ILE A 269 -63.63 -29.09 -35.48
C ILE A 269 -65.09 -29.50 -35.29
#